data_AF-A0A9D4EBW4-F1
#
_entry.id   AF-A0A9D4EBW4-F1
#
_cell.length_a   1.000
_cell.length_b   1.000
_cell.length_c   1.000
_cell.angle_alpha   90.00
_cell.angle_beta   90.00
_cell.angle_gamma   90.00
#
_symmetry.space_group_name_H-M   'P 1'
#
loop_
_entity.id
_entity.type
_entity.pdbx_description
1 polymer ?
#
loop_
_entity_poly.entity_id
_entity_poly.type
_entity_poly.pdbx_seq_one_letter_code
_entity_poly.pdbx_strand_id
1 'polypeptide(L)' 'MLTKVAIVLFACAYVSAQVPHLGKCPHVTVVQNLNVTKYLGGWYEIEKFFFFHRGPGDMYQGQLQP' A
#
# COMPACT_ATOMS: atom_id res chain seq x y z
N MET A 1 15.80 0.95 31.00
CA MET A 1 14.60 1.78 30.72
C MET A 1 14.68 2.41 29.33
N LEU A 2 15.74 3.17 29.03
CA LEU A 2 15.93 3.88 27.74
C LEU A 2 15.92 2.96 26.50
N THR A 3 16.59 1.80 26.57
CA THR A 3 16.69 0.85 25.44
C THR A 3 15.34 0.30 25.00
N LYS A 4 14.44 0.03 25.96
CA LYS A 4 13.09 -0.49 25.65
C LYS A 4 12.25 0.57 24.96
N VAL A 5 12.37 1.84 25.36
CA VAL A 5 11.69 2.97 24.71
C VAL A 5 12.19 3.17 23.29
N ALA A 6 13.51 3.10 23.08
CA ALA A 6 14.10 3.22 21.75
C ALA A 6 13.63 2.12 20.78
N ILE A 7 13.53 0.87 21.25
CA ILE A 7 13.02 -0.25 20.44
C ILE A 7 11.55 -0.05 20.06
N VAL A 8 10.72 0.44 20.99
CA VAL A 8 9.29 0.70 20.73
C VAL A 8 9.11 1.81 19.68
N LEU A 9 9.86 2.91 19.80
CA LEU A 9 9.79 4.02 18.84
C LEU A 9 10.25 3.60 17.44
N PHE A 10 11.30 2.79 17.35
CA PHE A 10 11.80 2.29 16.06
C PHE A 10 10.79 1.33 15.39
N ALA A 11 10.11 0.47 16.17
CA ALA A 11 9.09 -0.43 15.64
C ALA A 11 7.84 0.30 15.14
N CYS A 12 7.41 1.38 15.81
CA CYS A 12 6.28 2.20 15.37
C CYS A 12 6.57 2.98 14.08
N ALA A 13 7.83 3.34 13.83
CA ALA A 13 8.25 4.06 12.63
C ALA A 13 8.30 3.17 11.36
N TYR A 14 8.26 1.84 11.50
CA TYR A 14 8.32 0.90 10.37
C TYR A 14 7.01 0.77 9.59
N VAL A 15 5.92 1.42 10.03
CA VAL A 15 4.67 1.49 9.27
C VAL A 15 4.74 2.68 8.33
N SER A 16 5.32 2.45 7.15
CA SER A 16 5.13 3.33 6.00
C SER A 16 3.90 2.85 5.24
N ALA A 17 2.94 3.76 5.03
CA ALA A 17 1.82 3.61 4.12
C ALA A 17 0.68 2.65 4.54
N GLN A 18 -0.28 3.14 5.34
CA GLN A 18 -1.71 2.79 5.26
C GLN A 18 -2.54 3.99 5.73
N VAL A 19 -3.76 4.13 5.23
CA VAL A 19 -4.78 4.99 5.85
C VAL A 19 -4.82 4.65 7.34
N PRO A 20 -4.64 5.61 8.25
CA PRO A 20 -4.48 5.32 9.67
C PRO A 20 -5.70 4.56 10.19
N HIS A 21 -5.47 3.35 10.69
CA HIS A 21 -6.46 2.51 11.35
C HIS A 21 -5.89 2.00 12.67
N LEU A 22 -6.78 1.75 13.64
CA LEU A 22 -6.39 1.17 14.92
C LEU A 22 -6.24 -0.34 14.77
N GLY A 23 -5.14 -0.88 15.29
CA GLY A 23 -4.86 -2.32 15.30
C GLY A 23 -3.69 -2.72 14.40
N LYS A 24 -3.50 -4.03 14.24
CA LYS A 24 -2.49 -4.60 13.33
C LYS A 24 -3.04 -4.68 11.92
N CYS A 25 -2.17 -4.71 10.91
CA CYS A 25 -2.56 -4.97 9.53
C CYS A 25 -3.37 -6.27 9.45
N PRO A 26 -4.56 -6.27 8.83
CA PRO A 26 -5.35 -7.49 8.67
C PRO A 26 -4.63 -8.46 7.73
N HIS A 27 -4.83 -9.75 7.94
CA HIS A 27 -4.41 -10.74 6.97
C HIS A 27 -5.37 -10.72 5.77
N VAL A 28 -4.86 -10.39 4.58
CA VAL A 28 -5.65 -10.32 3.35
C VAL A 28 -5.31 -11.52 2.47
N THR A 29 -6.32 -12.24 2.01
CA THR A 29 -6.13 -13.35 1.06
C THR A 29 -5.82 -12.80 -0.32
N VAL A 30 -4.64 -13.12 -0.84
CA VAL A 30 -4.25 -12.78 -2.22
C VAL A 30 -4.91 -13.72 -3.22
N VAL A 31 -5.14 -13.23 -4.44
CA VAL A 31 -5.62 -14.06 -5.56
C VAL A 31 -4.57 -15.12 -5.85
N GLN A 32 -4.93 -16.40 -5.68
CA GLN A 32 -4.05 -17.51 -5.97
C GLN A 32 -4.04 -17.81 -7.47
N ASN A 33 -2.90 -18.25 -8.02
CA ASN A 33 -2.74 -18.59 -9.44
C ASN A 33 -3.11 -17.44 -10.40
N LEU A 34 -2.73 -16.20 -10.05
CA LEU A 34 -2.92 -15.04 -10.92
C LEU A 34 -2.24 -15.27 -12.29
N ASN A 35 -3.03 -15.26 -13.37
CA ASN A 35 -2.50 -15.32 -14.73
C ASN A 35 -1.99 -13.95 -15.14
N VAL A 36 -0.67 -13.73 -15.00
CA VAL A 36 -0.01 -12.46 -15.29
C VAL A 36 -0.18 -12.04 -16.75
N THR A 37 -0.18 -12.99 -17.69
CA THR A 37 -0.37 -12.70 -19.11
C THR A 37 -1.72 -12.01 -19.39
N LYS A 38 -2.77 -12.39 -18.64
CA LYS A 38 -4.08 -11.72 -18.72
C LYS A 38 -4.14 -10.37 -18.00
N TYR A 39 -3.14 -10.07 -17.18
CA TYR A 39 -3.04 -8.83 -16.43
C TYR A 39 -2.20 -7.76 -17.15
N LEU A 40 -1.59 -8.11 -18.29
CA LEU A 40 -0.80 -7.19 -19.12
C LEU A 40 -1.66 -6.10 -19.74
N GLY A 41 -1.00 -4.97 -20.07
CA GLY A 41 -1.64 -3.84 -20.73
C GLY A 41 -1.91 -2.66 -19.79
N GLY A 42 -2.85 -1.81 -20.20
CA GLY A 42 -3.13 -0.54 -19.54
C GLY A 42 -4.23 -0.61 -18.49
N TRP A 43 -3.99 0.06 -17.37
CA TRP A 43 -4.91 0.11 -16.24
C TRP A 43 -5.14 1.57 -15.82
N TYR A 44 -6.41 1.94 -15.70
CA TYR A 44 -6.83 3.22 -15.16
C TYR A 44 -7.16 3.06 -13.67
N GLU A 45 -6.63 3.96 -12.84
CA GLU A 45 -6.98 4.03 -11.42
C GLU A 45 -8.38 4.68 -11.29
N ILE A 46 -9.39 3.90 -10.91
CA ILE A 46 -10.78 4.37 -10.79
C ILE A 46 -10.97 5.11 -9.46
N GLU A 47 -10.49 4.52 -8.37
CA GLU A 47 -10.57 5.06 -7.01
C GLU A 47 -9.30 4.74 -6.23
N LYS A 48 -9.01 5.55 -5.21
CA LYS A 48 -7.84 5.40 -4.36
C LYS A 48 -8.10 5.92 -2.96
N PHE A 49 -7.34 5.40 -1.99
CA PHE A 49 -7.27 6.00 -0.68
C PHE A 49 -6.44 7.29 -0.70
N PHE A 50 -6.77 8.23 0.19
CA PHE A 50 -6.04 9.49 0.30
C PHE A 50 -4.59 9.26 0.73
N PHE A 51 -3.65 9.79 -0.04
CA PHE A 51 -2.22 9.82 0.28
C PHE A 51 -1.69 11.23 0.04
N PHE A 52 -0.95 11.79 1.01
CA PHE A 52 -0.50 13.19 0.98
C PHE A 52 0.39 13.55 -0.23
N HIS A 53 1.14 12.59 -0.78
CA HIS A 53 1.96 12.83 -1.96
C HIS A 53 1.14 12.98 -3.25
N ARG A 54 -0.14 12.61 -3.22
CA ARG A 54 -0.97 12.47 -4.41
C ARG A 54 -2.21 13.34 -4.27
N GLY A 55 -2.32 14.35 -5.12
CA GLY A 55 -3.36 15.35 -5.05
C GLY A 55 -4.74 14.83 -5.48
N PRO A 56 -5.81 15.55 -5.10
CA PRO A 56 -7.13 15.36 -5.69
C PRO A 56 -7.09 15.76 -7.17
N GLY A 57 -7.60 14.88 -8.05
CA GLY A 57 -7.72 15.14 -9.50
C GLY A 57 -6.60 14.59 -10.38
N ASP A 58 -5.53 14.05 -9.80
CA ASP A 58 -4.47 13.42 -10.57
C ASP A 58 -4.97 12.08 -11.20
N MET A 59 -5.04 12.01 -12.53
CA MET A 59 -5.34 10.79 -13.30
C MET A 59 -4.07 9.94 -13.45
N TYR A 60 -4.13 8.67 -13.07
CA TYR A 60 -3.01 7.75 -13.17
C TYR A 60 -3.32 6.55 -14.06
N GLN A 61 -2.40 6.29 -14.97
CA GLN A 61 -2.40 5.15 -15.87
C GLN A 61 -1.19 4.27 -15.52
N GLY A 62 -1.44 3.01 -15.17
CA GLY A 62 -0.43 1.97 -15.09
C GLY A 62 -0.31 1.23 -16.40
N GLN A 63 0.89 0.72 -16.72
CA GLN A 63 1.11 -0.21 -17.82
C GLN A 63 1.90 -1.40 -17.27
N LEU A 64 1.31 -2.60 -17.28
CA LEU A 64 2.05 -3.82 -16.96
C LEU A 64 2.66 -4.36 -18.27
N GLN A 65 3.98 -4.32 -18.35
CA GLN A 65 4.76 -4.87 -19.46
C GLN A 65 5.19 -6.31 -19.16
N PRO A 66 5.33 -7.18 -20.18
CA PRO A 66 5.75 -8.57 -20.01
C PRO A 66 7.19 -8.72 -19.51
#